data_AF-A0A1G2CTA4-F1
#
_entry.id   AF-A0A1G2CTA4-F1
#
_cell.length_a   1.000
_cell.length_b   1.000
_cell.length_c   1.000
_cell.angle_alpha   90.00
_cell.angle_beta   90.00
_cell.angle_gamma   90.00
#
_symmetry.space_group_name_H-M   'P 1'
#
loop_
_entity.id
_entity.type
_entity.pdbx_description
1 polymer ?
#
loop_
_entity_poly.entity_id
_entity_poly.type
_entity_poly.pdbx_seq_one_letter_code
_entity_poly.pdbx_strand_id
1 'polypeptide(L)'
;MILKLKKLKSDAKLPSYAHPGDAGMDIYSCEERTLLPQEQALISTGIAMEIPDGYVGLVWDKSGLSTKHGLKTLAGVIDAGYRGEISIAMANVGNDSYTFKKGEKIAQMLIQKVEHAEFWEVDKLSETSRGTGGFGSTGKH
;
A
#
# COMPACT_ATOMS: atom_id res chain seq x y z
N MET A 1 -6.56 19.12 -0.03
CA MET A 1 -6.52 18.35 -1.30
C MET A 1 -7.82 17.56 -1.40
N ILE A 2 -8.37 17.41 -2.60
CA ILE A 2 -9.56 16.57 -2.85
C ILE A 2 -9.15 15.53 -3.90
N LEU A 3 -9.42 14.25 -3.63
CA LEU A 3 -9.21 13.15 -4.59
C LEU A 3 -10.53 12.84 -5.28
N LYS A 4 -10.52 12.69 -6.60
CA LYS A 4 -11.68 12.15 -7.32
C LYS A 4 -11.61 10.63 -7.27
N LEU A 5 -12.76 10.00 -7.00
CA LEU A 5 -12.87 8.55 -6.89
C LEU A 5 -14.09 8.07 -7.66
N LYS A 6 -13.93 6.96 -8.38
CA LYS A 6 -15.01 6.28 -9.09
C LYS A 6 -15.21 4.88 -8.51
N LYS A 7 -16.44 4.58 -8.09
CA LYS A 7 -16.84 3.19 -7.82
C LYS A 7 -16.94 2.45 -9.16
N LEU A 8 -16.16 1.38 -9.30
CA LEU A 8 -16.25 0.43 -10.41
C LEU A 8 -17.28 -0.67 -10.14
N LYS A 9 -17.50 -0.97 -8.85
CA LYS A 9 -18.58 -1.84 -8.36
C LYS A 9 -19.52 -1.01 -7.48
N SER A 10 -20.83 -1.14 -7.67
CA SER A 10 -21.84 -0.29 -7.00
C SER A 10 -21.80 -0.37 -5.48
N ASP A 11 -21.41 -1.53 -4.96
CA ASP A 11 -21.32 -1.86 -3.54
C ASP A 11 -19.90 -1.71 -2.96
N ALA A 12 -18.95 -1.19 -3.74
CA ALA A 12 -17.63 -0.83 -3.23
C ALA A 12 -17.75 0.20 -2.09
N LYS A 13 -16.97 0.03 -1.04
CA LYS A 13 -16.87 1.01 0.05
C LYS A 13 -15.83 2.07 -0.31
N LEU A 14 -16.17 3.33 -0.06
CA LEU A 14 -15.22 4.42 -0.24
C LEU A 14 -14.18 4.39 0.89
N PRO A 15 -12.92 4.76 0.61
CA PRO A 15 -11.91 4.95 1.63
C PRO A 15 -12.34 5.96 2.68
N SER A 16 -11.83 5.81 3.90
CA SER A 16 -12.07 6.80 4.96
C SER A 16 -10.93 6.84 5.95
N TYR A 17 -10.71 8.02 6.53
CA TYR A 17 -9.83 8.17 7.69
C TYR A 17 -10.61 7.82 8.95
N ALA A 18 -10.03 6.99 9.83
CA ALA A 18 -10.74 6.50 11.01
C ALA A 18 -10.76 7.55 12.13
N HIS A 19 -9.67 8.29 12.29
CA HIS A 19 -9.47 9.29 13.31
C HIS A 19 -8.89 10.60 12.74
N PRO A 20 -9.13 11.74 13.41
CA PRO A 20 -8.46 12.99 13.08
C PRO A 20 -6.94 12.83 13.16
N GLY A 21 -6.23 13.20 12.09
CA GLY A 21 -4.78 13.13 12.03
C GLY A 21 -4.20 11.80 11.53
N ASP A 22 -5.04 10.81 11.21
CA ASP A 22 -4.57 9.57 10.57
C ASP A 22 -3.86 9.89 9.24
N ALA A 23 -2.68 9.31 9.06
CA ALA A 23 -1.91 9.49 7.82
C ALA A 23 -2.53 8.73 6.64
N GLY A 24 -3.01 7.52 6.89
CA GLY A 24 -3.57 6.62 5.88
C GLY A 24 -5.09 6.55 5.94
N MET A 25 -5.72 6.53 4.76
CA MET A 25 -7.15 6.17 4.65
C MET A 25 -7.30 4.65 4.56
N ASP A 26 -8.25 4.10 5.30
CA ASP A 26 -8.59 2.68 5.24
C ASP A 26 -9.10 2.31 3.85
N ILE A 27 -8.59 1.20 3.31
CA ILE A 27 -9.03 0.58 2.05
C ILE A 27 -9.80 -0.69 2.37
N TYR A 28 -10.89 -0.91 1.63
CA TYR A 28 -11.84 -1.98 1.90
C TYR A 28 -11.85 -3.03 0.80
N SER A 29 -12.01 -4.30 1.18
CA SER A 29 -12.29 -5.36 0.22
C SER A 29 -13.68 -5.16 -0.41
N CYS A 30 -13.81 -5.44 -1.70
CA CYS A 30 -15.07 -5.51 -2.43
C CYS A 30 -15.53 -6.96 -2.68
N GLU A 31 -14.78 -7.94 -2.19
CA GLU A 31 -15.06 -9.36 -2.36
C GLU A 31 -14.77 -10.17 -1.10
N GLU A 32 -15.24 -11.41 -1.09
CA GLU A 32 -14.79 -12.41 -0.12
C GLU A 32 -13.64 -13.20 -0.75
N ARG A 33 -12.53 -13.33 -0.03
CA ARG A 33 -11.36 -14.07 -0.50
C ARG A 33 -10.65 -14.72 0.66
N THR A 34 -10.39 -16.02 0.55
CA THR A 34 -9.53 -16.75 1.48
C THR A 34 -8.12 -16.81 0.91
N LEU A 35 -7.12 -16.54 1.76
CA LEU A 35 -5.72 -16.82 1.52
C LEU A 35 -5.25 -17.93 2.46
N LEU A 36 -4.78 -19.03 1.88
CA LEU A 36 -4.07 -20.06 2.62
C LEU A 36 -2.69 -19.55 3.07
N PRO A 37 -2.06 -20.19 4.07
CA PRO A 37 -0.67 -19.90 4.43
C PRO A 37 0.24 -19.93 3.19
N GLN A 38 1.10 -18.92 3.06
CA GLN A 38 2.01 -18.70 1.93
C GLN A 38 1.35 -18.39 0.57
N GLU A 39 0.02 -18.24 0.52
CA GLU A 39 -0.68 -17.79 -0.69
C GLU A 39 -0.58 -16.26 -0.86
N GLN A 40 -0.65 -15.83 -2.12
CA GLN A 40 -0.76 -14.44 -2.51
C GLN A 40 -1.95 -14.25 -3.45
N ALA A 41 -2.66 -13.13 -3.32
CA ALA A 41 -3.68 -12.74 -4.28
C ALA A 41 -3.77 -11.22 -4.42
N LEU A 42 -4.40 -10.78 -5.51
CA LEU A 42 -4.95 -9.44 -5.64
C LEU A 42 -6.35 -9.44 -5.05
N ILE A 43 -6.59 -8.59 -4.05
CA ILE A 43 -7.90 -8.39 -3.44
C ILE A 43 -8.55 -7.15 -4.06
N SER A 44 -9.70 -7.34 -4.72
CA SER A 44 -10.48 -6.29 -5.36
C SER A 44 -11.01 -5.29 -4.33
N THR A 45 -10.94 -3.99 -4.65
CA THR A 45 -11.53 -2.91 -3.83
C THR A 45 -12.73 -2.25 -4.51
N GLY A 46 -12.93 -2.50 -5.81
CA GLY A 46 -14.01 -1.95 -6.61
C GLY A 46 -13.95 -0.44 -6.79
N ILE A 47 -12.79 0.19 -6.58
CA ILE A 47 -12.60 1.65 -6.72
C ILE A 47 -11.43 1.98 -7.64
N ALA A 48 -11.56 3.09 -8.35
CA ALA A 48 -10.48 3.77 -9.06
C ALA A 48 -10.33 5.20 -8.50
N MET A 49 -9.11 5.74 -8.50
CA MET A 49 -8.85 7.12 -8.07
C MET A 49 -8.09 7.91 -9.12
N GLU A 50 -8.30 9.22 -9.10
CA GLU A 50 -7.49 10.20 -9.80
C GLU A 50 -6.54 10.85 -8.78
N ILE A 51 -5.34 10.28 -8.66
CA ILE A 51 -4.26 10.86 -7.85
C ILE A 51 -3.64 12.00 -8.68
N PRO A 52 -3.48 13.21 -8.11
CA PRO A 52 -2.89 14.34 -8.84
C PRO A 52 -1.40 14.11 -9.16
N ASP A 53 -0.93 14.70 -10.26
CA ASP A 53 0.51 14.73 -10.57
C ASP A 53 1.32 15.36 -9.43
N GLY A 54 2.54 14.84 -9.20
CA GLY A 54 3.38 15.19 -8.05
C GLY A 54 3.00 14.46 -6.76
N TYR A 55 2.03 13.56 -6.81
CA TYR A 55 1.65 12.69 -5.69
C TYR A 55 1.64 11.21 -6.08
N VAL A 56 1.77 10.36 -5.07
CA VAL A 56 1.67 8.91 -5.16
C VAL A 56 0.70 8.40 -4.10
N GLY A 57 -0.02 7.33 -4.40
CA GLY A 57 -0.74 6.53 -3.41
C GLY A 57 0.16 5.40 -2.94
N LEU A 58 0.52 5.38 -1.65
CA LEU A 58 1.32 4.31 -1.05
C LEU A 58 0.42 3.41 -0.21
N VAL A 59 0.24 2.18 -0.65
CA VAL A 59 -0.47 1.15 0.11
C VAL A 59 0.45 0.61 1.20
N TRP A 60 -0.08 0.57 2.42
CA TRP A 60 0.58 0.05 3.60
C TRP A 60 -0.29 -0.98 4.32
N ASP A 61 0.39 -1.85 5.03
CA ASP A 61 -0.18 -2.80 5.96
C ASP A 61 -1.05 -2.14 7.03
N LYS A 62 -2.13 -2.82 7.42
CA LYS A 62 -2.79 -2.53 8.69
C LYS A 62 -2.10 -3.31 9.79
N SER A 63 -1.56 -2.61 10.79
CA SER A 63 -0.80 -3.23 11.89
C SER A 63 -1.54 -4.39 12.56
N GLY A 64 -2.85 -4.27 12.77
CA GLY A 64 -3.67 -5.35 13.34
C GLY A 64 -3.73 -6.61 12.48
N LEU A 65 -3.84 -6.46 11.15
CA LEU A 65 -3.84 -7.60 10.22
C LEU A 65 -2.46 -8.25 10.15
N SER A 66 -1.40 -7.45 10.10
CA SER A 66 -0.04 -7.98 10.03
C SER A 66 0.39 -8.69 11.30
N THR A 67 0.15 -8.08 12.47
CA THR A 67 0.62 -8.62 13.75
C THR A 67 -0.21 -9.79 14.26
N LYS A 68 -1.52 -9.82 14.00
CA LYS A 68 -2.41 -10.86 14.51
C LYS A 68 -2.66 -12.01 13.53
N HIS A 69 -2.52 -11.76 12.23
CA HIS A 69 -2.90 -12.71 11.19
C HIS A 69 -1.79 -12.98 10.17
N GLY A 70 -0.62 -12.35 10.30
CA GLY A 70 0.50 -12.57 9.38
C GLY A 70 0.20 -12.08 7.95
N LEU A 71 -0.62 -11.06 7.80
CA LEU A 71 -0.94 -10.49 6.48
C LEU A 71 0.04 -9.38 6.10
N LYS A 72 0.52 -9.44 4.85
CA LYS A 72 1.50 -8.50 4.31
C LYS A 72 1.05 -8.01 2.94
N THR A 73 0.92 -6.70 2.77
CA THR A 73 0.72 -6.09 1.46
C THR A 73 1.98 -6.24 0.62
N LEU A 74 1.78 -6.61 -0.64
CA LEU A 74 2.81 -6.63 -1.67
C LEU A 74 2.61 -5.44 -2.61
N ALA A 75 3.66 -5.06 -3.35
CA ALA A 75 3.68 -3.84 -4.15
C ALA A 75 3.24 -2.62 -3.30
N GLY A 76 2.56 -1.65 -3.90
CA GLY A 76 1.88 -0.59 -3.15
C GLY A 76 2.05 0.82 -3.71
N VAL A 77 2.76 0.98 -4.82
CA VAL A 77 2.83 2.26 -5.54
C VAL A 77 1.64 2.36 -6.48
N ILE A 78 0.76 3.35 -6.24
CA ILE A 78 -0.34 3.73 -7.14
C ILE A 78 0.04 5.07 -7.79
N ASP A 79 0.34 5.02 -9.08
CA ASP A 79 0.81 6.17 -9.84
C ASP A 79 -0.30 7.21 -10.09
N ALA A 80 0.09 8.49 -10.20
CA ALA A 80 -0.80 9.60 -10.55
C ALA A 80 -1.54 9.38 -11.88
N GLY A 81 -0.91 8.67 -12.84
CA GLY A 81 -1.51 8.33 -14.13
C GLY A 81 -2.47 7.14 -14.09
N TYR A 82 -2.52 6.36 -13.00
CA TYR A 82 -3.29 5.13 -12.93
C TYR A 82 -4.79 5.41 -12.79
N ARG A 83 -5.61 4.79 -13.65
CA ARG A 83 -7.09 4.92 -13.64
C ARG A 83 -7.82 3.58 -13.56
N GLY A 84 -7.07 2.49 -13.41
CA GLY A 84 -7.62 1.15 -13.21
C GLY A 84 -8.14 0.96 -11.78
N GLU A 85 -8.58 -0.26 -11.50
CA GLU A 85 -8.99 -0.64 -10.15
C GLU A 85 -7.77 -0.68 -9.21
N ILE A 86 -7.88 -0.02 -8.05
CA ILE A 86 -6.87 -0.13 -7.01
C ILE A 86 -7.05 -1.48 -6.31
N SER A 87 -6.39 -2.52 -6.80
CA SER A 87 -6.38 -3.82 -6.13
C SER A 87 -5.26 -3.90 -5.10
N ILE A 88 -5.50 -4.58 -3.98
CA ILE A 88 -4.51 -4.77 -2.93
C ILE A 88 -3.83 -6.11 -3.13
N ALA A 89 -2.55 -6.10 -3.53
CA ALA A 89 -1.75 -7.32 -3.52
C ALA A 89 -1.44 -7.70 -2.07
N MET A 90 -1.81 -8.92 -1.69
CA MET A 90 -1.75 -9.39 -0.32
C MET A 90 -1.13 -10.77 -0.27
N ALA A 91 -0.20 -10.97 0.66
CA ALA A 91 0.38 -12.24 1.01
C ALA A 91 -0.05 -12.65 2.42
N ASN A 92 -0.32 -13.93 2.61
CA ASN A 92 -0.42 -14.52 3.93
C ASN A 92 0.92 -15.16 4.30
N VAL A 93 1.71 -14.47 5.12
CA VAL A 93 2.97 -14.98 5.66
C VAL A 93 2.82 -15.65 7.03
N GLY A 94 1.57 -15.77 7.52
CA GLY A 94 1.22 -16.48 8.75
C GLY A 94 1.09 -18.00 8.54
N ASN A 95 0.64 -18.67 9.61
CA ASN A 95 0.47 -20.12 9.65
C ASN A 95 -1.00 -20.56 9.48
N ASP A 96 -1.95 -19.63 9.61
CA ASP A 96 -3.38 -19.89 9.52
C ASP A 96 -3.97 -19.27 8.26
N SER A 97 -5.00 -19.90 7.69
CA SER A 97 -5.76 -19.29 6.60
C SER A 97 -6.50 -18.03 7.06
N TYR A 98 -6.58 -17.02 6.21
CA TYR A 98 -7.35 -15.81 6.49
C TYR A 98 -8.41 -15.57 5.42
N THR A 99 -9.65 -15.32 5.84
CA THR A 99 -10.75 -14.97 4.93
C THR A 99 -11.08 -13.49 5.08
N PHE A 100 -10.72 -12.71 4.06
CA PHE A 100 -11.18 -11.34 3.89
C PHE A 100 -12.67 -11.35 3.60
N LYS A 101 -13.44 -10.63 4.40
CA LYS A 101 -14.86 -10.41 4.12
C LYS A 101 -15.05 -9.17 3.25
N LYS A 102 -16.11 -9.18 2.45
CA LYS A 102 -16.51 -7.99 1.72
C LYS A 102 -16.79 -6.84 2.69
N GLY A 103 -16.21 -5.67 2.39
CA GLY A 103 -16.33 -4.46 3.19
C GLY A 103 -15.47 -4.45 4.45
N GLU A 104 -14.57 -5.42 4.63
CA GLU A 104 -13.52 -5.43 5.65
C GLU A 104 -12.39 -4.45 5.26
N LYS A 105 -11.76 -3.83 6.25
CA LYS A 105 -10.58 -2.97 6.07
C LYS A 105 -9.36 -3.86 5.86
N ILE A 106 -8.74 -3.83 4.69
CA ILE A 106 -7.67 -4.77 4.30
C ILE A 106 -6.28 -4.14 4.20
N ALA A 107 -6.22 -2.83 3.95
CA ALA A 107 -4.99 -2.06 3.85
C ALA A 107 -5.27 -0.61 4.24
N GLN A 108 -4.24 0.22 4.26
CA GLN A 108 -4.38 1.68 4.32
C GLN A 108 -3.57 2.31 3.19
N MET A 109 -3.99 3.49 2.72
CA MET A 109 -3.27 4.22 1.68
C MET A 109 -2.91 5.62 2.15
N LEU A 110 -1.63 5.98 2.02
CA LEU A 110 -1.11 7.32 2.24
C LEU A 110 -1.03 8.04 0.89
N ILE A 111 -1.42 9.30 0.83
CA ILE A 111 -1.13 10.16 -0.32
C ILE A 111 0.08 11.02 0.01
N GLN A 112 1.16 10.83 -0.73
CA GLN A 112 2.44 11.47 -0.45
C GLN A 112 2.90 12.27 -1.66
N LYS A 113 3.50 13.44 -1.41
CA LYS A 113 4.22 14.19 -2.44
C LYS A 113 5.46 13.41 -2.88
N VAL A 114 5.72 13.39 -4.18
CA VAL A 114 6.91 12.76 -4.75
C VAL A 114 7.60 13.72 -5.71
N GLU A 115 8.92 13.62 -5.76
CA GLU A 115 9.75 14.33 -6.71
C GLU A 115 10.05 13.43 -7.91
N HIS A 116 10.11 14.03 -9.10
CA HIS A 116 10.62 13.37 -10.30
C HIS A 116 12.09 13.76 -10.46
N ALA A 117 12.99 12.82 -10.20
CA ALA A 117 14.42 13.06 -10.34
C ALA A 117 14.86 12.98 -11.81
N GLU A 118 15.76 13.88 -12.21
CA GLU A 118 16.56 13.72 -13.42
C GLU A 118 17.85 12.97 -13.09
N PHE A 119 18.26 12.07 -13.98
CA PHE A 119 19.45 11.26 -13.77
C PHE A 119 20.63 11.86 -14.56
N TRP A 120 21.73 12.12 -13.85
CA TRP A 120 22.98 12.61 -14.43
C TRP A 120 24.12 11.65 -14.03
N GLU A 121 24.65 10.91 -15.00
CA GLU A 121 25.73 9.94 -14.79
C GLU A 121 27.06 10.65 -14.50
N VAL A 122 27.82 10.14 -13.52
CA VAL A 122 29.12 10.69 -13.09
C VAL A 122 30.10 9.57 -12.77
N ASP A 123 31.41 9.85 -12.92
CA ASP A 123 32.46 8.88 -12.61
C ASP A 123 32.60 8.60 -11.10
N LYS A 124 32.22 9.54 -10.23
CA LYS A 124 32.38 9.45 -8.76
C LYS A 124 31.27 10.18 -8.01
N LEU A 125 30.84 9.60 -6.89
CA LEU A 125 29.98 10.24 -5.90
C LEU A 125 30.80 10.83 -4.74
N SER A 126 30.24 11.80 -4.00
CA SER A 126 30.87 12.35 -2.79
C SER A 126 30.88 11.34 -1.64
N GLU A 127 31.91 11.42 -0.79
CA GLU A 127 31.99 10.60 0.42
C GLU A 127 30.97 11.03 1.49
N THR A 128 30.45 10.08 2.26
CA THR A 128 29.55 10.32 3.39
C THR A 128 29.95 9.45 4.58
N SER A 129 29.49 9.79 5.79
CA SER A 129 29.75 8.99 6.99
C SER A 129 29.20 7.55 6.92
N ARG A 130 28.17 7.30 6.10
CA ARG A 130 27.65 5.95 5.84
C ARG A 130 28.49 5.20 4.80
N GLY A 131 29.04 5.90 3.81
CA GLY A 131 29.81 5.31 2.71
C GLY A 131 29.08 4.15 2.04
N THR A 132 29.74 3.01 1.90
CA THR A 132 29.19 1.76 1.34
C THR A 132 28.51 0.84 2.37
N GLY A 133 28.34 1.29 3.63
CA GLY A 133 27.76 0.48 4.69
C GLY A 133 26.23 0.33 4.61
N GLY A 134 25.73 -0.90 4.52
CA GLY A 134 24.31 -1.26 4.55
C GLY A 134 24.03 -2.54 5.35
N PHE A 135 22.77 -3.00 5.39
CA PHE A 135 22.34 -4.28 6.00
C PHE A 135 22.82 -4.53 7.45
N GLY A 136 22.49 -3.62 8.37
CA GLY A 136 22.87 -3.76 9.79
C GLY A 136 24.24 -3.17 10.13
N SER A 137 24.78 -2.28 9.26
CA SER A 137 26.05 -1.57 9.47
C SER A 137 26.11 -0.70 10.73
N THR A 138 24.99 -0.49 11.42
CA THR A 138 24.90 0.28 12.68
C THR A 138 24.52 -0.54 13.91
N GLY A 139 24.37 -1.88 13.83
CA GLY A 139 24.19 -2.69 15.05
C GLY A 139 23.63 -4.12 14.89
N LYS A 140 24.12 -5.00 15.77
CA LYS A 140 23.48 -6.23 16.27
C LYS A 140 23.42 -6.14 17.80
N HIS A 141 22.41 -5.48 18.35
CA HIS A 141 22.09 -5.56 19.78
C HIS A 141 20.59 -5.80 19.90
#